data_AF-A0A3N5S544-F1
#
_entry.id   AF-A0A3N5S544-F1
#
_cell.length_a   1.000
_cell.length_b   1.000
_cell.length_c   1.000
_cell.angle_alpha   90.00
_cell.angle_beta   90.00
_cell.angle_gamma   90.00
#
_symmetry.space_group_name_H-M   'P 1'
#
loop_
_entity.id
_entity.type
_entity.pdbx_description
1 polymer ?
#
loop_
_entity_poly.entity_id
_entity_poly.type
_entity_poly.pdbx_seq_one_letter_code
_entity_poly.pdbx_strand_id
1 'polypeptide(L)'
;MESRLWPNIFARVTPGDPNTLRAEPSLTAASIGTIPGEGVMAVLEGPTCADNMAWWRVQYMGQIGWTSEGQGSTYWLEPMATATF
;
A
#
# COMPACT_ATOMS: atom_id res chain seq x y z
N MET A 1 -10.61 -2.89 -10.35
CA MET A 1 -10.52 -3.74 -9.13
C MET A 1 -11.30 -3.05 -8.03
N GLU A 2 -11.86 -3.81 -7.11
CA GLU A 2 -12.43 -3.27 -5.87
C GLU A 2 -11.33 -3.27 -4.80
N SER A 3 -11.16 -2.17 -4.07
CA SER A 3 -10.15 -2.15 -3.00
C SER A 3 -10.56 -3.08 -1.86
N ARG A 4 -9.57 -3.73 -1.26
CA ARG A 4 -9.67 -4.60 -0.08
C ARG A 4 -9.14 -3.91 1.18
N LEU A 5 -8.62 -2.69 1.06
CA LEU A 5 -8.09 -1.91 2.18
C LEU A 5 -9.08 -0.81 2.59
N TRP A 6 -8.96 -0.36 3.83
CA TRP A 6 -9.66 0.79 4.37
C TRP A 6 -8.75 1.56 5.34
N PRO A 7 -9.01 2.86 5.61
CA PRO A 7 -8.21 3.62 6.57
C PRO A 7 -8.22 3.01 7.97
N ASN A 8 -7.14 3.25 8.73
CA ASN A 8 -6.95 2.84 10.12
C ASN A 8 -6.83 1.32 10.36
N ILE A 9 -6.28 0.59 9.39
CA ILE A 9 -5.85 -0.81 9.60
C ILE A 9 -4.37 -0.98 9.34
N PHE A 10 -3.87 -2.18 9.65
CA PHE A 10 -2.62 -2.65 9.09
C PHE A 10 -2.88 -3.39 7.79
N ALA A 11 -1.94 -3.30 6.87
CA ALA A 11 -1.86 -4.11 5.66
C ALA A 11 -0.46 -4.69 5.55
N ARG A 12 -0.31 -5.78 4.80
CA ARG A 12 1.00 -6.32 4.45
C ARG A 12 1.16 -6.42 2.94
N VAL A 13 2.40 -6.31 2.49
CA VAL A 13 2.78 -6.71 1.13
C VAL A 13 2.70 -8.22 1.05
N THR A 14 2.08 -8.76 0.00
CA THR A 14 2.00 -10.20 -0.25
C THR A 14 3.40 -10.83 -0.33
N PRO A 15 3.57 -12.14 -0.04
CA PRO A 15 4.88 -12.78 -0.14
C PRO A 15 5.46 -12.65 -1.56
N GLY A 16 6.76 -12.36 -1.66
CA GLY A 16 7.47 -12.25 -2.93
C GLY A 16 8.09 -10.87 -3.14
N ASP A 17 7.77 -10.24 -4.28
CA ASP A 17 8.38 -8.98 -4.70
C ASP A 17 8.02 -7.81 -3.76
N PRO A 18 8.96 -6.87 -3.55
CA PRO A 18 8.72 -5.70 -2.74
C PRO A 18 7.70 -4.75 -3.41
N ASN A 19 6.94 -4.04 -2.59
CA ASN A 19 6.13 -2.92 -3.06
C ASN A 19 6.90 -1.61 -2.93
N THR A 20 6.70 -0.68 -3.85
CA THR A 20 7.41 0.61 -3.83
C THR A 20 6.65 1.61 -2.99
N LEU A 21 7.36 2.37 -2.15
CA LEU A 21 6.83 3.54 -1.45
C LEU A 21 7.22 4.79 -2.24
N ARG A 22 6.22 5.58 -2.62
CA ARG A 22 6.38 6.77 -3.46
C ARG A 22 5.94 8.04 -2.76
N ALA A 23 6.48 9.18 -3.20
CA ALA A 23 6.11 10.48 -2.66
C ALA A 23 4.63 10.86 -2.95
N GLU A 24 4.12 10.43 -4.12
CA GLU A 24 2.77 10.74 -4.62
C GLU A 24 2.14 9.46 -5.22
N PRO A 25 0.79 9.40 -5.35
CA PRO A 25 0.08 8.24 -5.91
C PRO A 25 0.21 8.20 -7.44
N SER A 26 1.42 7.98 -7.94
CA SER A 26 1.72 7.92 -9.37
C SER A 26 2.95 7.07 -9.65
N LEU A 27 2.95 6.34 -10.76
CA LEU A 27 4.10 5.58 -11.26
C LEU A 27 5.31 6.47 -11.62
N THR A 28 5.07 7.75 -11.93
CA THR A 28 6.14 8.71 -12.25
C THR A 28 6.65 9.47 -11.03
N ALA A 29 6.00 9.32 -9.88
CA ALA A 29 6.44 9.96 -8.64
C ALA A 29 7.75 9.35 -8.12
N ALA A 30 8.55 10.15 -7.42
CA ALA A 30 9.81 9.71 -6.83
C ALA A 30 9.59 8.50 -5.90
N SER A 31 10.43 7.47 -6.08
CA SER A 31 10.53 6.36 -5.13
C SER A 31 11.31 6.84 -3.90
N ILE A 32 10.66 6.75 -2.74
CA ILE A 32 11.22 7.20 -1.46
C ILE A 32 11.55 6.03 -0.53
N GLY A 33 11.17 4.81 -0.92
CA GLY A 33 11.47 3.60 -0.18
C GLY A 33 10.86 2.36 -0.85
N THR A 34 11.10 1.21 -0.23
CA THR A 34 10.49 -0.07 -0.61
C THR A 34 10.03 -0.80 0.64
N ILE A 35 8.89 -1.48 0.53
CA ILE A 35 8.39 -2.39 1.55
C ILE A 35 8.65 -3.81 1.03
N PRO A 36 9.48 -4.62 1.69
CA PRO A 36 9.71 -6.01 1.29
C PRO A 36 8.41 -6.82 1.36
N GLY A 37 8.35 -7.95 0.64
CA GLY A 37 7.28 -8.93 0.84
C GLY A 37 7.15 -9.31 2.31
N GLU A 38 5.91 -9.55 2.76
CA GLU A 38 5.53 -9.68 4.18
C GLU A 38 5.74 -8.42 5.05
N GLY A 39 6.19 -7.30 4.47
CA GLY A 39 6.34 -6.04 5.20
C GLY A 39 4.98 -5.45 5.59
N VAL A 40 4.84 -5.11 6.87
CA VAL A 40 3.58 -4.61 7.47
C VAL A 40 3.60 -3.08 7.57
N MET A 41 2.49 -2.46 7.20
CA MET A 41 2.32 -1.00 7.14
C MET A 41 0.97 -0.58 7.71
N ALA A 42 0.92 0.63 8.27
CA ALA A 42 -0.35 1.23 8.68
C ALA A 42 -0.98 1.98 7.50
N VAL A 43 -2.24 1.70 7.21
CA VAL A 43 -3.03 2.35 6.16
C VAL A 43 -3.63 3.64 6.73
N LEU A 44 -3.22 4.78 6.19
CA LEU A 44 -3.62 6.10 6.68
C LEU A 44 -4.82 6.66 5.91
N GLU A 45 -4.76 6.60 4.58
CA GLU A 45 -5.69 7.31 3.70
C GLU A 45 -5.76 6.67 2.31
N GLY A 46 -6.92 6.73 1.66
CA GLY A 46 -7.12 6.25 0.30
C GLY A 46 -8.47 5.52 0.11
N PRO A 47 -8.68 4.89 -1.07
CA PRO A 47 -7.74 4.84 -2.18
C PRO A 47 -7.79 6.11 -3.06
N THR A 48 -6.64 6.53 -3.57
CA THR A 48 -6.56 7.43 -4.73
C THR A 48 -6.38 6.59 -5.99
N CYS A 49 -7.26 6.75 -6.98
CA CYS A 49 -7.15 6.03 -8.24
C CYS A 49 -6.27 6.78 -9.23
N ALA A 50 -5.15 6.18 -9.62
CA ALA A 50 -4.22 6.71 -10.63
C ALA A 50 -3.49 5.54 -11.31
N ASP A 51 -3.11 5.71 -12.59
CA ASP A 51 -2.40 4.67 -13.36
C ASP A 51 -3.10 3.30 -13.43
N ASN A 52 -4.44 3.31 -13.36
CA ASN A 52 -5.28 2.11 -13.25
C ASN A 52 -5.01 1.26 -11.98
N MET A 53 -4.43 1.89 -10.95
CA MET A 53 -4.10 1.29 -9.66
C MET A 53 -4.85 2.02 -8.53
N ALA A 54 -5.12 1.28 -7.45
CA ALA A 54 -5.56 1.87 -6.19
C ALA A 54 -4.32 2.21 -5.36
N TRP A 55 -4.10 3.49 -5.09
CA TRP A 55 -2.97 3.95 -4.29
C TRP A 55 -3.42 4.25 -2.87
N TRP A 56 -2.65 3.77 -1.91
CA TRP A 56 -2.88 3.96 -0.50
C TRP A 56 -1.74 4.72 0.14
N ARG A 57 -2.10 5.73 0.93
CA ARG A 57 -1.15 6.43 1.77
C ARG A 57 -0.93 5.63 3.03
N VAL A 58 0.33 5.31 3.31
CA VAL A 58 0.71 4.39 4.37
C VAL A 58 1.85 4.96 5.20
N GLN A 59 1.97 4.47 6.43
CA GLN A 59 3.14 4.66 7.26
C GLN A 59 3.90 3.33 7.37
N TYR A 60 5.18 3.35 7.02
CA TYR A 60 6.07 2.20 7.11
C TYR A 60 7.42 2.63 7.71
N MET A 61 7.82 2.02 8.83
CA MET A 61 9.10 2.31 9.51
C MET A 61 9.39 3.81 9.70
N GLY A 62 8.37 4.60 10.03
CA GLY A 62 8.49 6.05 10.25
C GLY A 62 8.45 6.91 8.98
N GLN A 63 8.44 6.32 7.79
CA GLN A 63 8.22 7.01 6.52
C GLN A 63 6.74 7.01 6.14
N ILE A 64 6.27 8.12 5.56
CA ILE A 64 4.91 8.25 5.03
C ILE A 64 5.01 8.45 3.53
N GLY A 65 4.24 7.66 2.77
CA GLY A 65 4.19 7.74 1.32
C GLY A 65 3.01 6.96 0.76
N TRP A 66 3.02 6.76 -0.56
CA TRP A 66 1.98 6.06 -1.30
C TRP A 66 2.50 4.75 -1.86
N THR A 67 1.69 3.70 -1.77
CA THR A 67 1.99 2.41 -2.39
C THR A 67 0.76 1.86 -3.10
N SER A 68 0.96 1.11 -4.19
CA SER A 68 -0.15 0.59 -4.99
C SER A 68 -0.65 -0.73 -4.40
N GLU A 69 -1.95 -0.84 -4.17
CA GLU A 69 -2.60 -2.06 -3.71
C GLU A 69 -2.63 -3.16 -4.77
N GLY A 70 -2.80 -2.78 -6.04
CA GLY A 70 -3.02 -3.73 -7.11
C GLY A 70 -3.21 -3.06 -8.47
N GLN A 71 -3.39 -3.88 -9.50
CA GLN A 71 -3.78 -3.48 -10.85
C GLN A 71 -4.63 -4.59 -11.49
N GLY A 72 -5.76 -4.24 -12.10
CA GLY A 72 -6.65 -5.22 -12.74
C GLY A 72 -7.24 -6.22 -11.74
N SER A 73 -6.81 -7.48 -11.81
CA SER A 73 -7.19 -8.57 -10.89
C SER A 73 -6.08 -8.94 -9.90
N THR A 74 -4.91 -8.30 -9.99
CA THR A 74 -3.74 -8.60 -9.17
C THR A 74 -3.71 -7.68 -7.97
N TYR A 75 -3.45 -8.25 -6.79
CA TYR A 75 -3.25 -7.52 -5.54
C TYR A 75 -1.83 -7.80 -5.03
N TRP A 76 -1.16 -6.75 -4.58
CA TRP A 76 0.16 -6.77 -3.94
C TRP A 76 0.09 -6.42 -2.46
N LEU A 77 -1.05 -5.89 -2.01
CA LEU A 77 -1.34 -5.64 -0.61
C LEU A 77 -2.54 -6.48 -0.16
N GLU A 78 -2.50 -6.91 1.09
CA GLU A 78 -3.64 -7.56 1.74
C GLU A 78 -3.89 -6.99 3.14
N PRO A 79 -5.16 -6.84 3.53
CA PRO A 79 -5.53 -6.32 4.84
C PRO A 79 -5.08 -7.28 5.94
N MET A 80 -4.49 -6.74 6.99
CA MET A 80 -4.33 -7.43 8.26
C MET A 80 -5.47 -7.00 9.16
N ALA A 81 -6.16 -7.96 9.75
CA ALA A 81 -7.19 -7.65 10.75
C ALA A 81 -6.59 -6.71 11.81
N THR A 82 -7.34 -5.68 12.18
CA THR A 82 -6.98 -4.83 13.32
C THR A 82 -6.81 -5.75 14.52
N ALA A 83 -5.62 -5.79 15.12
CA ALA A 83 -5.45 -6.45 16.40
C ALA A 83 -6.34 -5.71 17.40
N THR A 84 -7.47 -6.31 17.77
CA THR A 84 -8.21 -5.92 18.96
C THR A 84 -7.30 -6.23 20.15
N PHE A 85 -6.71 -5.20 20.73
CA PHE A 85 -6.09 -5.29 22.05
C PHE A 85 -7.17 -5.24 23.13
#